data_AF-A0A944H2W7-F1
#
_entry.id   AF-A0A944H2W7-F1
#
_cell.length_a   1.000
_cell.length_b   1.000
_cell.length_c   1.000
_cell.angle_alpha   90.00
_cell.angle_beta   90.00
_cell.angle_gamma   90.00
#
_symmetry.space_group_name_H-M   'P 1'
#
loop_
_entity.id
_entity.type
_entity.pdbx_description
1 polymer ?
#
loop_
_entity_poly.entity_id
_entity_poly.type
_entity_poly.pdbx_seq_one_letter_code
_entity_poly.pdbx_strand_id
1 'polypeptide(L)'
;MKLLTGFTPKALLPARCYHPKPPKQRLLEVIELLDNHGVLTDYNSRLLEAIATAPIWDEEAYAKFENLGLLIAKEQFNLAFINSEYEETLASPENPDNWKK
;
A
#
# COMPACT_ATOMS: atom_id res chain seq x y z
N MET A 1 -22.82 34.64 31.97
CA MET A 1 -21.96 33.49 31.59
C MET A 1 -22.52 32.91 30.29
N LYS A 2 -21.79 33.03 29.17
CA LYS A 2 -22.16 32.39 27.89
C LYS A 2 -21.24 31.19 27.70
N LEU A 3 -21.81 29.98 27.73
CA LEU A 3 -21.12 28.73 27.46
C LEU A 3 -20.79 28.65 25.96
N LEU A 4 -19.50 28.71 25.62
CA LEU A 4 -18.97 28.37 24.31
C LEU A 4 -18.93 26.84 24.18
N THR A 5 -20.06 26.22 23.85
CA THR A 5 -20.04 24.82 23.38
C THR A 5 -19.70 24.82 21.90
N GLY A 6 -18.40 24.79 21.59
CA GLY A 6 -17.87 24.57 20.23
C GLY A 6 -18.10 23.14 19.76
N PHE A 7 -19.35 22.71 19.67
CA PHE A 7 -19.71 21.42 19.09
C PHE A 7 -20.10 21.63 17.64
N THR A 8 -19.12 21.53 16.74
CA THR A 8 -19.39 21.48 15.30
C THR A 8 -19.88 20.05 14.98
N PRO A 9 -21.11 19.87 14.50
CA PRO A 9 -21.61 18.56 14.09
C PRO A 9 -20.67 17.92 13.07
N LYS A 10 -20.41 16.62 13.20
CA LYS A 10 -19.55 15.85 12.26
C LYS A 10 -20.00 15.95 10.80
N ALA A 11 -21.29 16.26 10.58
CA ALA A 11 -21.92 16.51 9.28
C ALA A 11 -21.58 17.88 8.66
N LEU A 12 -21.02 18.81 9.44
CA LEU A 12 -20.53 20.13 8.99
C LEU A 12 -19.00 20.17 8.85
N LEU A 13 -18.30 19.07 9.15
CA LEU A 13 -16.93 18.91 8.70
C LEU A 13 -17.00 18.77 7.17
N PRO A 14 -16.21 19.54 6.39
CA PRO A 14 -16.15 19.31 4.96
C PRO A 14 -15.86 17.82 4.78
N ALA A 15 -16.74 17.12 4.03
CA ALA A 15 -16.48 15.75 3.60
C ALA A 15 -15.06 15.80 3.08
N ARG A 16 -14.13 15.18 3.82
CA ARG A 16 -12.72 15.39 3.56
C ARG A 16 -12.53 15.12 2.08
N CYS A 17 -12.17 16.14 1.30
CA CYS A 17 -11.79 16.00 -0.10
C CYS A 17 -10.44 15.30 -0.13
N TYR A 18 -10.32 14.13 0.50
CA TYR A 18 -9.25 13.19 0.26
C TYR A 18 -9.60 12.55 -1.07
N HIS A 19 -9.28 13.27 -2.14
CA HIS A 19 -8.97 12.55 -3.36
C HIS A 19 -7.83 11.60 -3.01
N PRO A 20 -8.01 10.29 -3.16
CA PRO A 20 -6.92 9.36 -2.93
C PRO A 20 -5.74 9.80 -3.79
N LYS A 21 -4.55 9.91 -3.19
CA LYS A 21 -3.34 10.32 -3.92
C LYS A 21 -3.18 9.42 -5.15
N PRO A 22 -2.70 9.96 -6.28
CA PRO A 22 -2.43 9.16 -7.46
C PRO A 22 -1.57 7.93 -7.11
N PRO A 23 -1.78 6.78 -7.76
CA PRO A 23 -1.06 5.55 -7.45
C PRO A 23 0.48 5.70 -7.46
N LYS A 24 1.00 6.48 -8.42
CA LYS A 24 2.43 6.86 -8.50
C LYS A 24 2.92 7.57 -7.25
N GLN A 25 2.16 8.56 -6.76
CA GLN A 25 2.56 9.35 -5.59
C GLN A 25 2.55 8.51 -4.32
N ARG A 26 1.55 7.61 -4.17
CA ARG A 26 1.53 6.65 -3.05
C ARG A 26 2.76 5.74 -3.06
N LEU A 27 3.16 5.23 -4.22
CA LEU A 27 4.34 4.35 -4.32
C LEU A 27 5.63 5.08 -3.94
N LEU A 28 5.82 6.32 -4.42
CA LEU A 28 6.99 7.12 -4.07
C LEU A 28 7.09 7.38 -2.56
N GLU A 29 5.98 7.67 -1.90
CA GLU A 29 5.93 7.86 -0.43
C GLU A 29 6.31 6.57 0.32
N VAL A 30 5.91 5.41 -0.19
CA VAL A 30 6.30 4.11 0.40
C VAL A 30 7.79 3.86 0.21
N ILE A 31 8.35 4.15 -0.97
CA ILE A 31 9.79 4.02 -1.23
C ILE A 31 10.58 4.90 -0.26
N GLU A 32 10.21 6.18 -0.14
CA GLU A 32 10.84 7.13 0.79
C GLU A 32 10.76 6.66 2.24
N LEU A 33 9.60 6.12 2.67
CA LEU A 33 9.44 5.57 4.01
C LEU A 33 10.37 4.36 4.25
N LEU A 34 10.45 3.42 3.30
CA LEU A 34 11.31 2.24 3.42
C LEU A 34 12.80 2.60 3.41
N ASP A 35 13.18 3.59 2.60
CA ASP A 35 14.54 4.12 2.54
C ASP A 35 14.94 4.77 3.88
N ASN A 36 14.06 5.62 4.43
CA ASN A 36 14.24 6.26 5.75
C ASN A 36 14.36 5.25 6.90
N HIS A 37 13.71 4.08 6.79
CA HIS A 37 13.83 3.00 7.77
C HIS A 37 15.06 2.11 7.57
N GLY A 38 15.89 2.36 6.53
CA GLY A 38 17.07 1.55 6.23
C GLY A 38 16.74 0.13 5.77
N VAL A 39 15.53 -0.11 5.27
CA VAL A 39 15.07 -1.43 4.82
C VAL A 39 15.56 -1.71 3.40
N LEU A 40 15.78 -0.66 2.60
CA LEU A 40 16.26 -0.76 1.23
C LEU A 40 17.78 -0.61 1.15
N THR A 41 18.38 -1.40 0.27
CA THR A 41 19.73 -1.09 -0.23
C THR A 41 19.64 0.06 -1.23
N ASP A 42 20.74 0.80 -1.43
CA ASP A 42 20.83 1.87 -2.44
C ASP A 42 20.41 1.36 -3.84
N TYR A 43 20.80 0.11 -4.18
CA TYR A 43 20.39 -0.52 -5.43
C TYR A 43 18.86 -0.70 -5.54
N ASN A 44 18.22 -1.25 -4.49
CA ASN A 44 16.77 -1.50 -4.50
C ASN A 44 15.98 -0.19 -4.51
N SER A 45 16.43 0.82 -3.76
CA SER A 45 15.82 2.15 -3.71
C SER A 45 15.81 2.81 -5.09
N ARG A 46 16.98 2.88 -5.75
CA ARG A 46 17.11 3.43 -7.11
C ARG A 46 16.29 2.66 -8.14
N LEU A 47 16.22 1.34 -8.04
CA LEU A 47 15.45 0.50 -8.97
C LEU A 47 13.94 0.81 -8.86
N LEU A 48 13.41 0.89 -7.64
CA LEU A 48 12.00 1.21 -7.40
C LEU A 48 11.67 2.64 -7.84
N GLU A 49 12.56 3.59 -7.58
CA GLU A 49 12.39 4.98 -8.02
C GLU A 49 12.42 5.09 -9.55
N ALA A 50 13.35 4.41 -10.23
CA ALA A 50 13.44 4.41 -11.69
C ALA A 50 12.17 3.83 -12.35
N ILE A 51 11.58 2.80 -11.74
CA ILE A 51 10.31 2.21 -12.18
C ILE A 51 9.17 3.21 -11.99
N ALA A 52 9.02 3.80 -10.79
CA ALA A 52 7.94 4.73 -10.48
C ALA A 52 8.02 6.06 -11.28
N THR A 53 9.24 6.50 -11.61
CA THR A 53 9.50 7.72 -12.37
C THR A 53 9.50 7.51 -13.88
N ALA A 54 9.44 6.26 -14.35
CA ALA A 54 9.53 5.92 -15.76
C ALA A 54 8.48 6.70 -16.60
N PRO A 55 8.84 7.20 -17.80
CA PRO A 55 7.91 7.88 -18.69
C PRO A 55 6.72 7.01 -19.13
N ILE A 56 6.90 5.69 -19.08
CA ILE A 56 5.87 4.68 -19.39
C ILE A 56 4.95 4.38 -18.19
N TRP A 57 5.11 5.08 -17.06
CA TRP A 57 4.33 4.84 -15.85
C TRP A 57 2.92 5.43 -15.97
N ASP A 58 2.03 4.67 -16.61
CA ASP A 58 0.59 4.91 -16.68
C ASP A 58 -0.18 3.94 -15.75
N GLU A 59 -1.52 3.98 -15.81
CA GLU A 59 -2.37 3.10 -15.01
C GLU A 59 -2.18 1.60 -15.34
N GLU A 60 -1.85 1.29 -16.60
CA GLU A 60 -1.61 -0.09 -17.04
C GLU A 60 -0.27 -0.62 -16.49
N ALA A 61 0.78 0.19 -16.56
CA ALA A 61 2.08 -0.10 -15.97
C ALA A 61 1.98 -0.27 -14.44
N TYR A 62 1.20 0.60 -13.79
CA TYR A 62 0.91 0.46 -12.36
C TYR A 62 0.21 -0.86 -12.04
N ALA A 63 -0.81 -1.25 -12.83
CA ALA A 63 -1.52 -2.52 -12.63
C ALA A 63 -0.60 -3.73 -12.84
N LYS A 64 0.31 -3.69 -13.82
CA LYS A 64 1.32 -4.74 -14.03
C LYS A 64 2.27 -4.88 -12.83
N PHE A 65 2.75 -3.75 -12.31
CA PHE A 65 3.61 -3.71 -11.12
C PHE A 65 2.88 -4.29 -9.90
N GLU A 66 1.65 -3.84 -9.64
CA GLU A 66 0.84 -4.31 -8.52
C GLU A 66 0.55 -5.81 -8.62
N ASN A 67 0.17 -6.30 -9.80
CA ASN A 67 -0.10 -7.72 -10.04
C ASN A 67 1.15 -8.59 -9.85
N LEU A 68 2.32 -8.13 -10.32
CA LEU A 68 3.56 -8.86 -10.12
C LEU A 68 3.92 -8.94 -8.63
N GLY A 69 3.81 -7.83 -7.90
CA GLY A 69 4.06 -7.81 -6.46
C GLY A 69 3.11 -8.73 -5.70
N LEU A 70 1.82 -8.72 -6.04
CA LEU A 70 0.82 -9.61 -5.45
C LEU A 70 1.11 -11.09 -5.74
N LEU A 71 1.51 -11.41 -6.98
CA LEU A 71 1.84 -12.78 -7.37
C LEU A 71 3.05 -13.32 -6.58
N ILE A 72 4.11 -12.52 -6.47
CA ILE A 72 5.29 -12.89 -5.68
C ILE A 72 4.94 -13.05 -4.19
N ALA A 73 4.12 -12.15 -3.64
CA ALA A 73 3.67 -12.25 -2.26
C ALA A 73 2.87 -13.55 -2.01
N LYS A 74 1.99 -13.94 -2.95
CA LYS A 74 1.25 -15.21 -2.87
C LYS A 74 2.16 -16.41 -2.96
N GLU A 75 3.13 -16.40 -3.88
CA GLU A 75 4.12 -17.47 -3.99
C GLU A 75 4.93 -17.62 -2.70
N GLN A 76 5.39 -16.50 -2.12
CA GLN A 76 6.12 -16.49 -0.85
C GLN A 76 5.25 -17.03 0.31
N PHE A 77 4.00 -16.59 0.40
CA PHE A 77 3.06 -17.06 1.41
C PHE A 77 2.83 -18.58 1.24
N ASN A 78 2.51 -19.02 0.02
CA ASN A 78 2.33 -20.43 -0.27
C ASN A 78 3.58 -21.22 0.12
N LEU A 79 4.78 -20.77 -0.26
CA LEU A 79 6.04 -21.44 0.13
C LEU A 79 6.21 -21.56 1.65
N ALA A 80 5.90 -20.51 2.39
CA ALA A 80 5.98 -20.50 3.85
C ALA A 80 4.95 -21.43 4.51
N PHE A 81 3.81 -21.65 3.86
CA PHE A 81 2.63 -22.32 4.41
C PHE A 81 2.21 -23.58 3.61
N ILE A 82 3.10 -24.12 2.76
CA ILE A 82 2.84 -25.24 1.82
C ILE A 82 2.26 -26.48 2.52
N ASN A 83 2.52 -26.64 3.83
CA ASN A 83 2.07 -27.78 4.63
C ASN A 83 1.04 -27.41 5.71
N SER A 84 0.55 -26.17 5.77
CA SER A 84 -0.48 -25.80 6.74
C SER A 84 -1.87 -26.02 6.13
N GLU A 85 -2.52 -27.13 6.47
CA GLU A 85 -3.95 -27.37 6.14
C GLU A 85 -4.91 -26.56 7.03
N TYR A 86 -4.40 -25.61 7.82
CA TYR A 86 -5.18 -24.91 8.82
C TYR A 86 -5.99 -23.76 8.20
N GLU A 87 -7.32 -23.79 8.39
CA GLU A 87 -8.23 -22.71 8.00
C GLU A 87 -7.80 -21.35 8.58
N GLU A 88 -7.14 -21.33 9.73
CA GLU A 88 -6.56 -20.14 10.36
C GLU A 88 -5.50 -19.46 9.47
N THR A 89 -4.70 -20.23 8.74
CA THR A 89 -3.70 -19.70 7.81
C THR A 89 -4.38 -19.05 6.61
N LEU A 90 -5.45 -19.66 6.09
CA LEU A 90 -6.23 -19.11 4.98
C LEU A 90 -6.94 -17.81 5.37
N ALA A 91 -7.40 -17.69 6.62
CA ALA A 91 -8.02 -16.48 7.15
C ALA A 91 -7.01 -15.43 7.68
N SER A 92 -5.71 -15.73 7.64
CA SER A 92 -4.67 -14.86 8.20
C SER A 92 -4.60 -13.51 7.48
N PRO A 93 -4.37 -12.39 8.21
CA PRO A 93 -4.07 -11.10 7.59
C PRO A 93 -2.76 -11.12 6.79
N GLU A 94 -1.89 -12.11 7.01
CA GLU A 94 -0.66 -12.30 6.24
C GLU A 94 -0.90 -12.92 4.87
N ASN A 95 -2.05 -13.57 4.66
CA ASN A 95 -2.43 -14.14 3.37
C ASN A 95 -2.76 -13.01 2.37
N PRO A 96 -2.03 -12.90 1.25
CA PRO A 96 -2.28 -11.85 0.27
C PRO A 96 -3.68 -11.88 -0.36
N ASP A 97 -4.37 -13.01 -0.35
CA ASP A 97 -5.77 -13.10 -0.80
C ASP A 97 -6.75 -12.32 0.10
N ASN A 98 -6.35 -12.02 1.34
CA ASN A 98 -7.18 -11.27 2.30
C ASN A 98 -6.89 -9.77 2.29
N TRP A 99 -5.93 -9.29 1.49
CA TRP A 99 -5.56 -7.88 1.46
C TRP A 99 -6.63 -7.04 0.75
N LYS A 100 -6.98 -5.90 1.36
CA LYS A 100 -7.96 -4.96 0.80
C LYS A 100 -7.26 -3.95 -0.09
N LYS A 101 -7.86 -3.67 -1.26
CA LYS A 101 -7.41 -2.67 -2.23
C LYS A 101 -7.87 -1.26 -1.85
#